data_AF-A0A670YVD8-F1
#
_entry.id   AF-A0A670YVD8-F1
#
_cell.length_a   1.000
_cell.length_b   1.000
_cell.length_c   1.000
_cell.angle_alpha   90.00
_cell.angle_beta   90.00
_cell.angle_gamma   90.00
#
_symmetry.space_group_name_H-M   'P 1'
#
loop_
_entity.id
_entity.type
_entity.pdbx_description
1 polymer ?
#
loop_
_entity_poly.entity_id
_entity_poly.type
_entity_poly.pdbx_seq_one_letter_code
_entity_poly.pdbx_strand_id
1 'polypeptide(L)'
;MGNVPPALKHCLSYPHLLKEQLGISEAAQQPTVLGFPEFVKIVEVGPRDGLQNEKAILPTDVKIELIDQLSQTGLSVIEVTSFVSSKWVPQVAAGATEVSVFGAASETFSKININCTIEESLDRFEAVVKSARNMDIPVRG
;
A
#
# COMPACT_ATOMS: atom_id res chain seq x y z
N MET A 1 20.51 -18.50 0.89
CA MET A 1 19.48 -19.02 1.83
C MET A 1 19.60 -18.23 3.13
N GLY A 2 19.06 -17.01 3.16
CA GLY A 2 19.16 -16.11 4.31
C GLY A 2 18.08 -16.43 5.34
N ASN A 3 18.47 -16.63 6.59
CA ASN A 3 17.53 -16.85 7.69
C ASN A 3 16.72 -15.59 7.94
N VAL A 4 15.41 -15.66 7.70
CA VAL A 4 14.45 -14.65 8.15
C VAL A 4 14.50 -14.60 9.69
N PRO A 5 14.68 -13.41 10.30
CA PRO A 5 14.66 -13.24 11.76
C PRO A 5 13.40 -13.87 12.37
N PRO A 6 13.47 -14.55 13.53
CA PRO A 6 12.32 -15.20 14.16
C PRO A 6 11.12 -14.26 14.37
N ALA A 7 11.38 -12.96 14.56
CA ALA A 7 10.36 -11.92 14.69
C ALA A 7 9.45 -11.76 13.45
N LEU A 8 9.92 -12.16 12.26
CA LEU A 8 9.17 -12.07 11.00
C LEU A 8 8.39 -13.36 10.67
N LYS A 9 8.63 -14.48 11.37
CA LYS A 9 7.79 -15.69 11.25
C LYS A 9 6.47 -15.57 12.02
N HIS A 10 6.37 -14.59 12.92
CA HIS A 10 5.16 -14.24 13.63
C HIS A 10 4.46 -13.09 12.91
N CYS A 11 3.88 -13.36 11.74
CA CYS A 11 2.68 -12.64 11.35
C CYS A 11 1.56 -13.22 12.22
N LEU A 12 1.32 -12.50 13.30
CA LEU A 12 0.67 -12.95 14.53
C LEU A 12 -0.76 -13.41 14.25
N SER A 13 -1.00 -14.71 14.37
CA SER A 13 -2.36 -15.15 14.67
C SER A 13 -2.74 -14.50 16.01
N TYR A 14 -3.90 -13.84 16.03
CA TYR A 14 -4.46 -13.17 17.20
C TYR A 14 -4.35 -13.99 18.50
N PRO A 15 -4.49 -15.33 18.49
CA PRO A 15 -4.31 -16.15 19.68
C PRO A 15 -2.89 -16.15 20.27
N HIS A 16 -1.84 -16.01 19.43
CA HIS A 16 -0.46 -16.05 19.91
C HIS A 16 -0.07 -14.78 20.65
N LEU A 17 -0.56 -13.62 20.19
CA LEU A 17 -0.37 -12.32 20.85
C LEU A 17 -0.94 -12.27 22.27
N LEU A 18 -2.14 -12.82 22.47
CA LEU A 18 -2.81 -12.81 23.77
C LEU A 18 -2.04 -13.59 24.83
N LYS A 19 -1.33 -14.65 24.43
CA LYS A 19 -0.61 -15.56 25.33
C LYS A 19 0.68 -14.94 25.86
N GLU A 20 1.47 -14.29 24.99
CA GLU A 20 2.74 -13.67 25.38
C GLU A 20 2.56 -12.36 26.17
N GLN A 21 1.59 -11.52 25.80
CA GLN A 21 1.51 -10.15 26.33
C GLN A 21 0.62 -10.01 27.57
N LEU A 22 -0.35 -10.91 27.77
CA LEU A 22 -1.37 -10.79 28.84
C LEU A 22 -1.41 -11.99 29.80
N GLY A 23 -0.64 -13.06 29.56
CA GLY A 23 -0.56 -14.20 30.47
C GLY A 23 -1.88 -14.96 30.67
N ILE A 24 -2.81 -14.88 29.73
CA ILE A 24 -4.14 -15.51 29.83
C ILE A 24 -4.03 -16.99 29.41
N SER A 25 -4.39 -17.91 30.31
CA SER A 25 -4.42 -19.35 30.03
C SER A 25 -5.67 -19.78 29.25
N GLU A 26 -5.54 -20.85 28.47
CA GLU A 26 -6.54 -21.44 27.54
C GLU A 26 -7.89 -21.88 28.17
N ALA A 27 -8.13 -21.58 29.45
CA ALA A 27 -9.34 -21.98 30.19
C ALA A 27 -10.37 -20.85 30.39
N ALA A 28 -10.16 -19.67 29.78
CA ALA A 28 -11.22 -18.68 29.66
C ALA A 28 -11.98 -18.95 28.34
N GLN A 29 -13.32 -19.07 28.42
CA GLN A 29 -14.20 -19.02 27.25
C GLN A 29 -13.65 -18.01 26.25
N GLN A 30 -13.34 -18.47 25.03
CA GLN A 30 -12.94 -17.60 23.94
C GLN A 30 -13.89 -16.41 23.95
N PRO A 31 -13.43 -15.19 24.27
CA PRO A 31 -14.28 -14.04 24.15
C PRO A 31 -14.71 -14.08 22.70
N THR A 32 -16.02 -14.17 22.45
CA THR A 32 -16.56 -13.95 21.13
C THR A 32 -15.94 -12.63 20.69
N VAL A 33 -15.05 -12.68 19.70
CA VAL A 33 -14.34 -11.49 19.20
C VAL A 33 -15.38 -10.72 18.39
N LEU A 34 -16.39 -10.20 19.09
CA LEU A 34 -17.50 -9.46 18.54
C LEU A 34 -16.95 -8.10 18.12
N GLY A 35 -16.68 -7.97 16.83
CA GLY A 35 -16.45 -6.67 16.19
C GLY A 35 -15.17 -6.50 15.39
N PHE A 36 -14.26 -7.50 15.34
CA PHE A 36 -13.08 -7.41 14.47
C PHE A 36 -13.30 -8.13 13.13
N PRO A 37 -12.72 -7.60 12.03
CA PRO A 37 -12.80 -8.24 10.74
C PRO A 37 -12.03 -9.56 10.74
N GLU A 38 -12.53 -10.56 10.00
CA GLU A 38 -11.84 -11.85 9.82
C GLU A 38 -10.51 -11.71 9.07
N PHE A 39 -10.38 -10.67 8.25
CA PHE A 39 -9.21 -10.41 7.41
C PHE A 39 -8.80 -8.94 7.45
N VAL A 40 -7.50 -8.71 7.41
CA VAL A 40 -6.89 -7.38 7.23
C VAL A 40 -5.98 -7.45 6.02
N LYS A 41 -6.10 -6.48 5.11
CA LYS A 41 -5.17 -6.28 3.99
C LYS A 41 -4.14 -5.24 4.40
N ILE A 42 -2.86 -5.61 4.42
CA ILE A 42 -1.76 -4.66 4.57
C ILE A 42 -1.37 -4.16 3.18
N VAL A 43 -1.36 -2.84 3.00
CA VAL A 43 -0.88 -2.19 1.79
C VAL A 43 0.40 -1.46 2.16
N GLU A 44 1.54 -2.01 1.75
CA GLU A 44 2.85 -1.43 2.05
C GLU A 44 3.13 -0.29 1.07
N VAL A 45 3.24 0.94 1.59
CA VAL A 45 3.42 2.15 0.78
C VAL A 45 4.80 2.79 0.94
N GLY A 46 5.67 2.22 1.78
CA GLY A 46 7.02 2.71 2.07
C GLY A 46 7.87 2.96 0.81
N PRO A 47 7.97 2.03 -0.15
CA PRO A 47 8.74 2.24 -1.37
C PRO A 47 8.27 3.43 -2.22
N ARG A 48 6.99 3.83 -2.12
CA ARG A 48 6.44 5.00 -2.80
C ARG A 48 6.39 6.21 -1.88
N ASP A 49 5.47 6.22 -0.92
CA ASP A 49 5.10 7.38 -0.11
C ASP A 49 6.14 7.66 0.98
N GLY A 50 6.71 6.60 1.57
CA GLY A 50 7.81 6.73 2.52
C GLY A 50 9.03 7.38 1.89
N LEU A 51 9.48 6.85 0.74
CA LEU A 51 10.64 7.39 0.01
C LEU A 51 10.39 8.76 -0.64
N GLN A 52 9.13 9.19 -0.80
CA GLN A 52 8.80 10.49 -1.38
C GLN A 52 9.25 11.66 -0.47
N ASN A 53 9.25 11.45 0.85
CA ASN A 53 9.63 12.47 1.83
C ASN A 53 11.12 12.41 2.21
N GLU A 54 11.88 11.47 1.64
CA GLU A 54 13.32 11.37 1.88
C GLU A 54 14.06 12.56 1.28
N LYS A 55 14.87 13.23 2.11
CA LYS A 55 15.65 14.41 1.67
C LYS A 55 16.73 14.05 0.67
N ALA A 56 17.26 12.84 0.77
CA ALA A 56 18.29 12.32 -0.11
C ALA A 56 17.67 11.48 -1.22
N ILE A 57 18.14 11.68 -2.45
CA ILE A 57 17.77 10.81 -3.56
C ILE A 57 18.49 9.48 -3.38
N LEU A 58 17.73 8.43 -3.09
CA LEU A 58 18.28 7.08 -3.01
C LEU A 58 18.56 6.52 -4.41
N PRO A 59 19.71 5.84 -4.60
CA PRO A 59 20.00 5.06 -5.80
C PRO A 59 18.90 4.03 -6.13
N THR A 60 18.73 3.72 -7.42
CA THR A 60 17.65 2.82 -7.88
C THR A 60 17.81 1.39 -7.37
N ASP A 61 19.04 0.88 -7.30
CA ASP A 61 19.38 -0.44 -6.76
C ASP A 61 18.93 -0.60 -5.30
N VAL A 62 19.12 0.42 -4.47
CA VAL A 62 18.65 0.43 -3.08
C VAL A 62 17.12 0.32 -3.00
N LYS A 63 16.40 0.97 -3.91
CA LYS A 63 14.94 0.88 -3.96
C LYS A 63 14.48 -0.51 -4.39
N ILE A 64 15.15 -1.09 -5.39
CA ILE A 64 14.88 -2.47 -5.84
C ILE A 64 15.10 -3.45 -4.70
N GLU A 65 16.22 -3.33 -3.98
CA GLU A 65 16.51 -4.20 -2.84
C GLU A 65 15.44 -4.11 -1.74
N LEU A 66 14.95 -2.90 -1.42
CA LEU A 66 13.84 -2.72 -0.49
C LEU A 66 12.59 -3.48 -0.95
N ILE A 67 12.20 -3.34 -2.22
CA ILE A 67 11.02 -4.00 -2.79
C ILE A 67 11.19 -5.52 -2.75
N ASP A 68 12.37 -6.02 -3.14
CA ASP A 68 12.68 -7.45 -3.13
C ASP A 68 12.60 -8.03 -1.72
N GLN A 69 13.11 -7.31 -0.71
CA GLN A 69 13.00 -7.70 0.70
C GLN A 69 11.55 -7.71 1.17
N LEU A 70 10.77 -6.66 0.86
CA LEU A 70 9.35 -6.58 1.21
C LEU A 70 8.54 -7.71 0.56
N SER A 71 8.86 -8.09 -0.68
CA SER A 71 8.17 -9.17 -1.39
C SER A 71 8.31 -10.53 -0.69
N GLN A 72 9.39 -10.72 0.09
CA GLN A 72 9.66 -11.96 0.83
C GLN A 72 8.94 -12.03 2.19
N THR A 73 8.28 -10.95 2.63
CA THR A 73 7.62 -10.89 3.94
C THR A 73 6.22 -11.52 3.97
N GLY A 74 5.65 -11.83 2.80
CA GLY A 74 4.26 -12.29 2.67
C GLY A 74 3.22 -11.17 2.56
N LEU A 75 3.65 -9.91 2.38
CA LEU A 75 2.77 -8.80 2.02
C LEU A 75 2.01 -9.11 0.72
N SER A 76 0.71 -8.84 0.72
CA SER A 76 -0.15 -9.10 -0.45
C SER A 76 -0.14 -7.95 -1.46
N VAL A 77 0.17 -6.73 -1.02
CA VAL A 77 0.29 -5.55 -1.88
C VAL A 77 1.43 -4.66 -1.42
N ILE A 78 2.28 -4.28 -2.38
CA ILE A 78 3.36 -3.30 -2.22
C ILE A 78 3.16 -2.22 -3.28
N GLU A 79 2.98 -0.97 -2.85
CA GLU A 79 2.92 0.19 -3.73
C GLU A 79 4.35 0.63 -4.05
N VAL A 80 4.80 0.28 -5.26
CA VAL A 80 6.21 0.32 -5.63
C VAL A 80 6.69 1.72 -6.03
N THR A 81 5.84 2.49 -6.72
CA THR A 81 6.25 3.79 -7.27
C THR A 81 5.04 4.66 -7.66
N SER A 82 5.29 5.92 -7.99
CA SER A 82 4.28 6.85 -8.51
C SER A 82 4.69 7.36 -9.89
N PHE A 83 3.71 7.46 -10.79
CA PHE A 83 3.91 7.95 -12.15
C PHE A 83 3.17 9.26 -12.34
N VAL A 84 3.90 10.36 -12.30
CA VAL A 84 3.34 11.73 -12.23
C VAL A 84 2.99 12.34 -13.59
N SER A 85 2.82 11.55 -14.66
CA SER A 85 2.48 12.06 -15.99
C SER A 85 1.51 11.16 -16.76
N SER A 86 0.36 11.73 -17.13
CA SER A 86 -0.74 11.11 -17.89
C SER A 86 -0.40 10.78 -19.35
N LYS A 87 0.79 11.19 -19.85
CA LYS A 87 1.25 10.88 -21.21
C LYS A 87 1.74 9.44 -21.37
N TRP A 88 1.84 8.71 -20.29
CA TRP A 88 2.53 7.43 -20.22
C TRP A 88 1.49 6.38 -19.81
N VAL A 89 1.06 5.57 -20.78
CA VAL A 89 0.53 4.20 -20.59
C VAL A 89 1.55 3.12 -21.07
N PRO A 90 2.87 3.21 -20.82
CA PRO A 90 3.78 2.06 -20.88
C PRO A 90 4.03 1.38 -19.52
N GLN A 91 3.32 1.72 -18.45
CA GLN A 91 3.54 1.19 -17.09
C GLN A 91 2.80 -0.12 -16.84
N VAL A 92 1.69 -0.35 -17.55
CA VAL A 92 1.12 -1.71 -17.65
C VAL A 92 2.14 -2.66 -18.28
N ALA A 93 2.96 -2.16 -19.22
CA ALA A 93 4.05 -2.95 -19.79
C ALA A 93 5.19 -3.23 -18.78
N ALA A 94 5.26 -2.50 -17.65
CA ALA A 94 6.14 -2.81 -16.52
C ALA A 94 5.51 -3.78 -15.51
N GLY A 95 4.32 -4.33 -15.79
CA GLY A 95 3.69 -5.39 -15.00
C GLY A 95 2.83 -4.92 -13.82
N ALA A 96 2.43 -3.65 -13.77
CA ALA A 96 1.53 -3.17 -12.71
C ALA A 96 0.15 -3.84 -12.77
N THR A 97 -0.32 -4.37 -11.63
CA THR A 97 -1.60 -5.09 -11.52
C THR A 97 -2.70 -4.31 -10.81
N GLU A 98 -2.40 -3.13 -10.26
CA GLU A 98 -3.32 -2.20 -9.60
C GLU A 98 -2.75 -0.79 -9.75
N VAL A 99 -3.61 0.23 -9.85
CA VAL A 99 -3.19 1.65 -9.83
C VAL A 99 -3.93 2.42 -8.74
N SER A 100 -3.27 3.39 -8.13
CA SER A 100 -3.87 4.28 -7.12
C SER A 100 -3.96 5.71 -7.67
N VAL A 101 -5.11 6.37 -7.47
CA VAL A 101 -5.29 7.82 -7.67
C VAL A 101 -5.45 8.51 -6.33
N PHE A 102 -5.04 9.78 -6.22
CA PHE A 102 -5.06 10.51 -4.95
C PHE A 102 -5.72 11.87 -5.11
N GLY A 103 -6.89 12.03 -4.50
CA GLY A 103 -7.61 13.31 -4.39
C GLY A 103 -7.34 14.02 -3.06
N ALA A 104 -7.95 15.19 -2.89
CA ALA A 104 -7.92 15.94 -1.64
C ALA A 104 -9.34 16.35 -1.23
N ALA A 105 -9.59 16.40 0.08
CA ALA A 105 -10.85 16.93 0.63
C ALA A 105 -10.80 18.44 0.93
N SER A 106 -9.68 19.11 0.63
CA SER A 106 -9.47 20.53 0.85
C SER A 106 -9.10 21.20 -0.47
N GLU A 107 -9.88 22.22 -0.86
CA GLU A 107 -9.59 23.03 -2.06
C GLU A 107 -8.22 23.68 -1.99
N THR A 108 -7.84 24.21 -0.82
CA THR A 108 -6.51 24.78 -0.61
C THR A 108 -5.42 23.74 -0.85
N PHE A 109 -5.60 22.53 -0.31
CA PHE A 109 -4.63 21.45 -0.51
C PHE A 109 -4.55 21.03 -1.98
N SER A 110 -5.69 20.85 -2.65
CA SER A 110 -5.75 20.55 -4.09
C SER A 110 -5.05 21.62 -4.92
N LYS A 111 -5.34 22.90 -4.64
CA LYS A 111 -4.76 24.02 -5.38
C LYS A 111 -3.26 24.13 -5.19
N ILE A 112 -2.75 23.92 -3.97
CA ILE A 112 -1.31 23.98 -3.69
C ILE A 112 -0.56 22.82 -4.34
N ASN A 113 -1.10 21.59 -4.27
CA ASN A 113 -0.36 20.40 -4.68
C ASN A 113 -0.50 20.06 -6.17
N ILE A 114 -1.66 20.31 -6.77
CA ILE A 114 -1.96 19.91 -8.16
C ILE A 114 -2.55 21.05 -9.02
N ASN A 115 -2.61 22.28 -8.47
CA ASN A 115 -3.03 23.50 -9.15
C ASN A 115 -4.44 23.46 -9.79
N CYS A 116 -5.34 22.63 -9.28
CA CYS A 116 -6.73 22.56 -9.72
C CYS A 116 -7.69 22.44 -8.54
N THR A 117 -8.98 22.66 -8.78
CA THR A 117 -10.03 22.40 -7.78
C THR A 117 -10.23 20.89 -7.57
N ILE A 118 -10.98 20.53 -6.54
CA ILE A 118 -11.35 19.12 -6.30
C ILE A 118 -12.15 18.58 -7.50
N GLU A 119 -13.13 19.34 -8.00
CA GLU A 119 -13.95 18.96 -9.17
C GLU A 119 -13.09 18.72 -10.41
N GLU A 120 -12.20 19.66 -10.75
CA GLU A 120 -11.27 19.50 -11.88
C GLU A 120 -10.33 18.30 -11.72
N SER A 121 -9.96 17.94 -10.49
CA SER A 121 -9.12 16.77 -10.22
C SER A 121 -9.87 15.45 -10.44
N LEU A 122 -11.15 15.39 -10.05
CA LEU A 122 -12.00 14.22 -10.23
C LEU A 122 -12.27 13.97 -11.72
N ASP A 123 -12.48 15.03 -12.50
CA ASP A 123 -12.61 14.94 -13.96
C ASP A 123 -11.35 14.33 -14.60
N ARG A 124 -10.16 14.70 -14.10
CA ARG A 124 -8.89 14.11 -14.57
C ARG A 124 -8.77 12.64 -14.21
N PHE A 125 -9.23 12.24 -13.02
CA PHE A 125 -9.23 10.83 -12.62
C PHE A 125 -10.12 9.98 -13.50
N GLU A 126 -11.22 10.53 -14.01
CA GLU A 126 -12.14 9.80 -14.88
C GLU A 126 -11.43 9.19 -16.10
N ALA A 127 -10.52 9.95 -16.72
CA ALA A 127 -9.73 9.47 -17.85
C ALA A 127 -8.82 8.28 -17.46
N VAL A 128 -8.15 8.37 -16.31
CA VAL A 128 -7.28 7.30 -15.79
C VAL A 128 -8.09 6.06 -15.43
N VAL A 129 -9.20 6.24 -14.71
CA VAL A 129 -10.09 5.16 -14.27
C VAL A 129 -10.70 4.44 -15.47
N LYS A 130 -11.17 5.17 -16.48
CA LYS A 130 -11.68 4.59 -17.74
C LYS A 130 -10.61 3.76 -18.44
N SER A 131 -9.39 4.30 -18.56
CA SER A 131 -8.28 3.58 -19.21
C SER A 131 -7.91 2.30 -18.46
N ALA A 132 -7.78 2.36 -17.14
CA ALA A 132 -7.44 1.19 -16.32
C ALA A 132 -8.52 0.10 -16.40
N ARG A 133 -9.80 0.50 -16.34
CA ARG A 133 -10.94 -0.43 -16.50
C ARG A 133 -10.96 -1.12 -17.86
N ASN A 134 -10.64 -0.40 -18.93
CA ASN A 134 -10.54 -1.00 -20.28
C ASN A 134 -9.42 -2.04 -20.40
N MET A 135 -8.51 -2.09 -19.43
CA MET A 135 -7.38 -3.02 -19.36
C MET A 135 -7.54 -4.03 -18.22
N ASP A 136 -8.72 -4.09 -17.58
CA ASP A 136 -9.01 -4.93 -16.41
C ASP A 136 -8.06 -4.69 -15.22
N ILE A 137 -7.53 -3.48 -15.09
CA ILE A 137 -6.67 -3.09 -13.98
C ILE A 137 -7.52 -2.41 -12.89
N PRO A 138 -7.54 -2.96 -11.66
CA PRO A 138 -8.17 -2.33 -10.50
C PRO A 138 -7.61 -0.95 -10.21
N VAL A 139 -8.49 -0.04 -9.77
CA VAL A 139 -8.13 1.31 -9.35
C VAL A 139 -8.53 1.52 -7.90
N ARG A 140 -7.58 1.99 -7.07
CA ARG A 140 -7.79 2.44 -5.70
C ARG A 140 -7.79 3.97 -5.64
N GLY A 141 -8.64 4.55 -4.79
CA GLY A 141 -8.72 6.00 -4.52
C GLY A 141 -8.46 6.33 -3.07
#